data_AF-A0A0S8C031-F1
#
_entry.id   AF-A0A0S8C031-F1
#
_cell.length_a   1.000
_cell.length_b   1.000
_cell.length_c   1.000
_cell.angle_alpha   90.00
_cell.angle_beta   90.00
_cell.angle_gamma   90.00
#
_symmetry.space_group_name_H-M   'P 1'
#
loop_
_entity.id
_entity.type
_entity.pdbx_description
1 polymer ?
#
loop_
_entity_poly.entity_id
_entity_poly.type
_entity_poly.pdbx_seq_one_letter_code
_entity_poly.pdbx_strand_id
1 'polypeptide(L)'
;MRKAFWIRWGFPSTSTSQFVTTIPITSTSTSRSIRSIQGPFGFTRPLGTTRKKLFTGARALERELGQTPLRSRTRERERVPQRDADCEAHHAVESFARWDREKLRPALHATELRSWNDVHDFCSRFGVVIRTHGNGLVFEDVERGVRVKASFVARELSKTRLCERLGAFQRASEQQREVAQQAPHRYSPMPARAPQGLWKEYEQSLEQARTQRREAWNSYRNSASRERQQLRQKYRLQRRFIDALPVSARDRGQLLRQLALRQTIETRGLKRKLAIQRRAIEKTWHPGTWRHFVARRASERDARAIRLVQQRERERDRFSDEREL
;
A
#
# COMPACT_ATOMS: atom_id res chain seq x y z
N MET A 1 -1.61 59.75 13.12
CA MET A 1 -2.18 59.31 14.42
C MET A 1 -3.48 58.58 14.15
N ARG A 2 -3.68 57.35 14.66
CA ARG A 2 -4.95 56.59 14.53
C ARG A 2 -5.43 56.23 15.94
N LYS A 3 -6.65 56.65 16.30
CA LYS A 3 -7.30 56.29 17.57
C LYS A 3 -8.00 54.93 17.45
N ALA A 4 -8.02 54.18 18.55
CA ALA A 4 -8.62 52.86 18.63
C ALA A 4 -10.15 52.93 18.79
N PHE A 5 -10.83 51.83 18.45
CA PHE A 5 -12.18 51.53 18.93
C PHE A 5 -12.26 50.08 19.41
N TRP A 6 -12.95 49.87 20.54
CA TRP A 6 -13.16 48.59 21.21
C TRP A 6 -14.56 48.03 20.88
N ILE A 7 -14.70 46.69 20.85
CA ILE A 7 -15.88 45.88 21.23
C ILE A 7 -15.32 44.47 21.54
N ARG A 8 -15.13 44.10 22.82
CA ARG A 8 -16.07 43.40 23.73
C ARG A 8 -16.42 41.96 23.29
N TRP A 9 -15.81 40.98 23.97
CA TRP A 9 -16.19 39.55 23.93
C TRP A 9 -17.31 39.26 24.94
N GLY A 10 -18.19 38.30 24.62
CA GLY A 10 -19.22 37.78 25.52
C GLY A 10 -19.07 36.28 25.79
N PHE A 11 -19.20 35.90 27.07
CA PHE A 11 -19.38 34.52 27.56
C PHE A 11 -20.87 34.25 27.83
N PRO A 12 -21.33 32.98 27.83
CA PRO A 12 -21.48 32.21 29.08
C PRO A 12 -20.95 30.76 28.95
N SER A 13 -20.56 29.97 29.96
CA SER A 13 -20.75 29.90 31.43
C SER A 13 -21.91 29.05 31.97
N THR A 14 -21.68 27.73 32.08
CA THR A 14 -22.32 26.73 32.98
C THR A 14 -21.23 25.66 33.23
N SER A 15 -20.72 25.33 34.44
CA SER A 15 -21.37 24.82 35.67
C SER A 15 -22.28 23.62 35.36
N THR A 16 -22.30 22.47 36.05
CA THR A 16 -21.67 21.98 37.30
C THR A 16 -21.43 20.45 37.09
N SER A 17 -20.77 19.62 37.90
CA SER A 17 -20.17 19.72 39.24
C SER A 17 -19.01 18.69 39.40
N GLN A 18 -18.58 18.43 40.63
CA GLN A 18 -17.74 17.29 41.04
C GLN A 18 -18.50 16.44 42.07
N PHE A 19 -18.19 15.14 42.15
CA PHE A 19 -18.31 14.39 43.40
C PHE A 19 -17.11 13.45 43.55
N VAL A 20 -16.50 13.49 44.74
CA VAL A 20 -15.43 12.61 45.19
C VAL A 20 -16.01 11.78 46.33
N THR A 21 -15.81 10.46 46.30
CA THR A 21 -16.09 9.60 47.46
C THR A 21 -14.96 8.59 47.62
N THR A 22 -14.53 8.41 48.87
CA THR A 22 -13.37 7.61 49.26
C THR A 22 -13.71 6.12 49.41
N ILE A 23 -12.66 5.30 49.28
CA ILE A 23 -12.63 3.83 49.34
C ILE A 23 -12.94 3.32 50.76
N PRO A 24 -13.45 2.08 50.91
CA PRO A 24 -12.72 1.13 51.74
C PRO A 24 -12.41 -0.19 51.02
N ILE A 25 -11.24 -0.77 51.36
CA ILE A 25 -10.77 -2.07 50.85
C ILE A 25 -11.19 -3.14 51.87
N THR A 26 -11.86 -4.18 51.41
CA THR A 26 -12.04 -5.43 52.17
C THR A 26 -11.77 -6.62 51.26
N SER A 27 -10.82 -7.47 51.67
CA SER A 27 -10.52 -8.73 50.98
C SER A 27 -11.46 -9.84 51.45
N THR A 28 -12.08 -10.57 50.53
CA THR A 28 -12.52 -11.95 50.78
C THR A 28 -12.29 -12.82 49.55
N SER A 29 -11.88 -14.06 49.80
CA SER A 29 -11.60 -15.10 48.81
C SER A 29 -12.90 -15.70 48.25
N THR A 30 -12.74 -16.45 47.14
CA THR A 30 -13.44 -17.72 46.85
C THR A 30 -14.43 -17.73 45.65
N SER A 31 -14.33 -18.83 44.90
CA SER A 31 -15.23 -19.37 43.88
C SER A 31 -15.28 -18.75 42.47
N ARG A 32 -14.92 -19.60 41.50
CA ARG A 32 -15.24 -19.47 40.07
C ARG A 32 -16.76 -19.47 39.88
N SER A 33 -17.27 -18.49 39.14
CA SER A 33 -18.53 -18.65 38.40
C SER A 33 -18.42 -17.87 37.09
N ILE A 34 -18.22 -18.59 35.98
CA ILE A 34 -18.14 -17.99 34.64
C ILE A 34 -19.56 -17.82 34.12
N ARG A 35 -20.04 -16.57 34.08
CA ARG A 35 -21.34 -16.25 33.48
C ARG A 35 -21.32 -16.56 31.99
N SER A 36 -22.22 -17.44 31.56
CA SER A 36 -22.51 -17.66 30.15
C SER A 36 -23.25 -16.44 29.59
N ILE A 37 -22.74 -15.87 28.49
CA ILE A 37 -23.43 -14.80 27.76
C ILE A 37 -24.21 -15.47 26.62
N GLN A 38 -25.54 -15.54 26.76
CA GLN A 38 -26.43 -15.99 25.69
C GLN A 38 -26.57 -14.90 24.62
N GLY A 39 -26.29 -15.24 23.37
CA GLY A 39 -26.73 -14.48 22.20
C GLY A 39 -28.07 -15.02 21.68
N PRO A 40 -28.86 -14.23 20.92
CA PRO A 40 -30.26 -14.54 20.58
C PRO A 40 -30.47 -15.68 19.57
N PHE A 41 -29.40 -16.36 19.12
CA PHE A 41 -29.47 -17.58 18.32
C PHE A 41 -28.46 -18.58 18.91
N GLY A 42 -28.94 -19.74 19.35
CA GLY A 42 -28.27 -20.67 20.28
C GLY A 42 -27.04 -21.43 19.77
N PHE A 43 -26.10 -20.78 19.10
CA PHE A 43 -24.82 -21.37 18.71
C PHE A 43 -23.79 -21.28 19.84
N THR A 44 -23.75 -22.30 20.69
CA THR A 44 -22.59 -22.55 21.56
C THR A 44 -21.38 -22.90 20.67
N ARG A 45 -20.32 -22.08 20.70
CA ARG A 45 -19.06 -22.39 20.00
C ARG A 45 -18.21 -23.34 20.85
N PRO A 46 -17.98 -24.61 20.46
CA PRO A 46 -16.97 -25.44 21.10
C PRO A 46 -15.57 -24.93 20.71
N LEU A 47 -14.76 -24.59 21.71
CA LEU A 47 -13.35 -24.27 21.53
C LEU A 47 -12.58 -25.55 21.16
N GLY A 48 -12.42 -25.81 19.85
CA GLY A 48 -11.64 -26.96 19.37
C GLY A 48 -11.90 -27.41 17.92
N THR A 49 -12.97 -26.95 17.27
CA THR A 49 -13.26 -27.34 15.88
C THR A 49 -12.26 -26.73 14.87
N THR A 50 -11.46 -27.59 14.26
CA THR A 50 -10.58 -27.24 13.13
C THR A 50 -11.39 -26.68 11.96
N ARG A 51 -10.83 -25.70 11.23
CA ARG A 51 -11.48 -25.05 10.06
C ARG A 51 -12.09 -26.03 9.04
N LYS A 52 -11.46 -27.21 8.86
CA LYS A 52 -11.99 -28.29 8.01
C LYS A 52 -13.34 -28.82 8.52
N LYS A 53 -13.49 -29.09 9.82
CA LYS A 53 -14.72 -29.60 10.43
C LYS A 53 -15.89 -28.62 10.27
N LEU A 54 -15.64 -27.33 10.48
CA LEU A 54 -16.63 -26.26 10.25
C LEU A 54 -17.07 -26.20 8.79
N PHE A 55 -16.14 -26.35 7.84
CA PHE A 55 -16.46 -26.36 6.40
C PHE A 55 -17.26 -27.61 6.00
N THR A 56 -16.92 -28.79 6.52
CA THR A 56 -17.68 -30.02 6.29
C THR A 56 -19.09 -29.94 6.88
N GLY A 57 -19.25 -29.42 8.10
CA GLY A 57 -20.56 -29.22 8.73
C GLY A 57 -21.44 -28.24 7.96
N ALA A 58 -20.89 -27.11 7.51
CA ALA A 58 -21.60 -26.17 6.64
C ALA A 58 -22.03 -26.83 5.32
N ARG A 59 -21.17 -27.65 4.69
CA ARG A 59 -21.50 -28.40 3.46
C ARG A 59 -22.55 -29.51 3.66
N ALA A 60 -22.73 -30.03 4.87
CA ALA A 60 -23.83 -30.95 5.16
C ALA A 60 -25.16 -30.18 5.26
N LEU A 61 -25.19 -29.11 6.06
CA LEU A 61 -26.36 -28.23 6.24
C LEU A 61 -26.85 -27.61 4.92
N GLU A 62 -25.94 -27.20 4.04
CA GLU A 62 -26.30 -26.69 2.70
C GLU A 62 -27.11 -27.72 1.87
N ARG A 63 -26.78 -29.02 1.98
CA ARG A 63 -27.53 -30.09 1.28
C ARG A 63 -28.88 -30.36 1.92
N GLU A 64 -28.91 -30.43 3.26
CA GLU A 64 -30.14 -30.69 4.03
C GLU A 64 -31.19 -29.59 3.83
N LEU A 65 -30.75 -28.33 3.71
CA LEU A 65 -31.60 -27.18 3.45
C LEU A 65 -31.96 -26.98 1.96
N GLY A 66 -31.56 -27.90 1.08
CA GLY A 66 -31.80 -27.80 -0.38
C GLY A 66 -31.13 -26.59 -1.05
N GLN A 67 -30.20 -25.92 -0.36
CA GLN A 67 -29.55 -24.72 -0.89
C GLN A 67 -28.49 -25.14 -1.90
N THR A 68 -28.58 -24.60 -3.12
CA THR A 68 -27.49 -24.81 -4.07
C THR A 68 -26.20 -24.26 -3.49
N PRO A 69 -25.13 -25.08 -3.42
CA PRO A 69 -23.88 -24.64 -2.81
C PRO A 69 -23.40 -23.42 -3.56
N LEU A 70 -23.29 -22.28 -2.85
CA LEU A 70 -22.72 -21.06 -3.42
C LEU A 70 -21.41 -21.46 -4.09
N ARG A 71 -21.33 -21.36 -5.44
CA ARG A 71 -20.11 -21.69 -6.20
C ARG A 71 -19.02 -20.85 -5.58
N SER A 72 -18.17 -21.48 -4.76
CA SER A 72 -17.58 -20.82 -3.58
C SER A 72 -16.36 -20.00 -3.97
N ARG A 73 -16.60 -18.99 -4.82
CA ARG A 73 -15.66 -18.40 -5.78
C ARG A 73 -14.46 -19.31 -5.97
N THR A 74 -14.68 -20.45 -6.64
CA THR A 74 -13.61 -21.12 -7.38
C THR A 74 -13.15 -20.09 -8.39
N ARG A 75 -12.23 -19.22 -7.94
CA ARG A 75 -11.58 -18.23 -8.79
C ARG A 75 -11.14 -19.02 -9.99
N GLU A 76 -11.64 -18.64 -11.16
CA GLU A 76 -10.94 -18.89 -12.41
C GLU A 76 -9.54 -18.31 -12.19
N ARG A 77 -8.58 -19.14 -11.76
CA ARG A 77 -7.20 -18.70 -11.47
C ARG A 77 -6.45 -18.36 -12.76
N GLU A 78 -7.14 -18.51 -13.89
CA GLU A 78 -6.84 -17.98 -15.20
C GLU A 78 -7.09 -16.47 -15.29
N ARG A 79 -7.97 -15.88 -14.46
CA ARG A 79 -8.02 -14.42 -14.37
C ARG A 79 -6.77 -13.87 -13.67
N VAL A 80 -6.25 -12.79 -14.24
CA VAL A 80 -5.25 -11.90 -13.64
C VAL A 80 -5.67 -11.55 -12.21
N PRO A 81 -4.74 -11.44 -11.22
CA PRO A 81 -5.13 -11.19 -9.84
C PRO A 81 -5.99 -9.92 -9.75
N GLN A 82 -7.04 -9.92 -8.92
CA GLN A 82 -8.03 -8.83 -8.93
C GLN A 82 -7.37 -7.44 -8.88
N ARG A 83 -6.34 -7.25 -8.05
CA ARG A 83 -5.57 -5.99 -7.97
C ARG A 83 -4.91 -5.59 -9.29
N ASP A 84 -4.35 -6.55 -10.02
CA ASP A 84 -3.68 -6.31 -11.28
C ASP A 84 -4.71 -6.06 -12.40
N ALA A 85 -5.87 -6.74 -12.36
CA ALA A 85 -7.01 -6.47 -13.25
C ALA A 85 -7.67 -5.10 -12.96
N ASP A 86 -7.79 -4.71 -11.69
CA ASP A 86 -8.25 -3.38 -11.28
C ASP A 86 -7.24 -2.32 -11.75
N CYS A 87 -5.93 -2.57 -11.59
CA CYS A 87 -4.87 -1.72 -12.14
C CYS A 87 -4.97 -1.58 -13.66
N GLU A 88 -5.16 -2.67 -14.39
CA GLU A 88 -5.35 -2.64 -15.85
C GLU A 88 -6.57 -1.81 -16.24
N ALA A 89 -7.70 -1.97 -15.55
CA ALA A 89 -8.93 -1.21 -15.81
C ALA A 89 -8.79 0.30 -15.49
N HIS A 90 -8.09 0.64 -14.40
CA HIS A 90 -7.90 2.03 -13.97
C HIS A 90 -6.77 2.78 -14.69
N HIS A 91 -5.71 2.06 -15.10
CA HIS A 91 -4.56 2.64 -15.78
C HIS A 91 -4.62 2.47 -17.31
N ALA A 92 -5.44 1.55 -17.84
CA ALA A 92 -5.51 1.21 -19.26
C ALA A 92 -4.13 0.85 -19.84
N VAL A 93 -3.38 0.09 -19.04
CA VAL A 93 -2.00 -0.39 -19.17
C VAL A 93 -2.03 -1.89 -18.87
N GLU A 94 -1.33 -2.70 -19.65
CA GLU A 94 -1.20 -4.13 -19.40
C GLU A 94 -0.43 -4.38 -18.08
N SER A 95 -0.85 -5.34 -17.24
CA SER A 95 -0.05 -5.71 -16.08
C SER A 95 1.11 -6.63 -16.46
N PHE A 96 2.20 -6.56 -15.72
CA PHE A 96 3.31 -7.52 -15.82
C PHE A 96 2.82 -8.97 -15.67
N ALA A 97 1.75 -9.20 -14.91
CA ALA A 97 1.13 -10.51 -14.74
C ALA A 97 0.44 -11.04 -16.02
N ARG A 98 -0.18 -10.17 -16.83
CA ARG A 98 -0.70 -10.56 -18.15
C ARG A 98 0.46 -10.76 -19.13
N TRP A 99 1.40 -9.84 -19.17
CA TRP A 99 2.54 -9.89 -20.08
C TRP A 99 3.39 -11.16 -19.89
N ASP A 100 3.70 -11.55 -18.65
CA ASP A 100 4.36 -12.82 -18.32
C ASP A 100 3.59 -14.03 -18.87
N ARG A 101 2.26 -13.98 -18.91
CA ARG A 101 1.43 -15.09 -19.40
C ARG A 101 1.26 -15.16 -20.91
N GLU A 102 1.42 -14.03 -21.59
CA GLU A 102 1.30 -13.92 -23.04
C GLU A 102 2.64 -14.04 -23.76
N LYS A 103 3.73 -13.55 -23.14
CA LYS A 103 5.08 -13.57 -23.72
C LYS A 103 5.98 -14.61 -23.06
N LEU A 104 6.15 -14.56 -21.74
CA LEU A 104 7.09 -15.43 -21.04
C LEU A 104 6.60 -16.90 -20.98
N ARG A 105 5.31 -17.14 -20.72
CA ARG A 105 4.74 -18.50 -20.60
C ARG A 105 4.88 -19.34 -21.88
N PRO A 106 4.39 -18.92 -23.08
CA PRO A 106 4.47 -19.78 -24.25
C PRO A 106 5.92 -20.04 -24.65
N ALA A 107 6.78 -19.03 -24.50
CA ALA A 107 8.18 -19.12 -24.88
C ALA A 107 9.01 -20.00 -23.90
N LEU A 108 8.67 -20.01 -22.60
CA LEU A 108 9.20 -20.99 -21.63
C LEU A 108 8.73 -22.42 -21.91
N HIS A 109 7.49 -22.61 -22.39
CA HIS A 109 6.99 -23.94 -22.77
C HIS A 109 7.62 -24.47 -24.08
N ALA A 110 8.03 -23.59 -24.98
CA ALA A 110 8.70 -23.94 -26.24
C ALA A 110 10.20 -24.27 -26.07
N THR A 111 10.78 -24.04 -24.88
CA THR A 111 12.21 -24.22 -24.61
C THR A 111 12.44 -25.45 -23.72
N GLU A 112 13.38 -26.31 -24.10
CA GLU A 112 13.82 -27.41 -23.22
C GLU A 112 14.69 -26.88 -22.06
N LEU A 113 14.07 -26.70 -20.90
CA LEU A 113 14.75 -26.29 -19.68
C LEU A 113 15.36 -27.52 -18.99
N ARG A 114 16.69 -27.67 -19.06
CA ARG A 114 17.45 -28.82 -18.53
C ARG A 114 18.25 -28.45 -17.27
N SER A 115 18.65 -27.19 -17.12
CA SER A 115 19.39 -26.65 -15.97
C SER A 115 18.77 -25.34 -15.44
N TRP A 116 19.16 -24.93 -14.23
CA TRP A 116 18.79 -23.59 -13.72
C TRP A 116 19.42 -22.45 -14.53
N ASN A 117 20.58 -22.67 -15.15
CA ASN A 117 21.21 -21.65 -16.01
C ASN A 117 20.37 -21.40 -17.26
N ASP A 118 19.88 -22.44 -17.94
CA ASP A 118 19.04 -22.30 -19.13
C ASP A 118 17.79 -21.45 -18.82
N VAL A 119 17.20 -21.63 -17.63
CA VAL A 119 16.05 -20.84 -17.17
C VAL A 119 16.43 -19.37 -16.98
N HIS A 120 17.56 -19.07 -16.35
CA HIS A 120 18.02 -17.70 -16.12
C HIS A 120 18.47 -17.01 -17.42
N ASP A 121 19.15 -17.73 -18.31
CA ASP A 121 19.58 -17.28 -19.65
C ASP A 121 18.39 -17.05 -20.58
N PHE A 122 17.29 -17.80 -20.39
CA PHE A 122 16.05 -17.55 -21.09
C PHE A 122 15.34 -16.31 -20.54
N CYS A 123 15.16 -16.23 -19.22
CA CYS A 123 14.47 -15.09 -18.59
C CYS A 123 15.22 -13.77 -18.81
N SER A 124 16.55 -13.79 -18.86
CA SER A 124 17.37 -12.59 -19.11
C SER A 124 17.09 -11.96 -20.48
N ARG A 125 16.79 -12.75 -21.52
CA ARG A 125 16.37 -12.22 -22.85
C ARG A 125 15.08 -11.40 -22.81
N PHE A 126 14.24 -11.64 -21.80
CA PHE A 126 12.99 -10.94 -21.53
C PHE A 126 13.14 -9.85 -20.45
N GLY A 127 14.34 -9.61 -19.92
CA GLY A 127 14.60 -8.63 -18.85
C GLY A 127 14.10 -9.06 -17.47
N VAL A 128 13.81 -10.35 -17.31
CA VAL A 128 13.23 -10.94 -16.11
C VAL A 128 14.27 -11.78 -15.37
N VAL A 129 14.28 -11.73 -14.05
CA VAL A 129 15.13 -12.59 -13.20
C VAL A 129 14.28 -13.40 -12.23
N ILE A 130 14.58 -14.69 -12.08
CA ILE A 130 13.91 -15.55 -11.10
C ILE A 130 14.54 -15.39 -9.73
N ARG A 131 13.70 -15.12 -8.71
CA ARG A 131 14.11 -15.01 -7.31
C ARG A 131 13.22 -15.84 -6.40
N THR A 132 13.80 -16.32 -5.30
CA THR A 132 13.04 -16.93 -4.20
C THR A 132 12.30 -15.86 -3.39
N HIS A 133 11.02 -16.08 -3.13
CA HIS A 133 10.20 -15.21 -2.29
C HIS A 133 9.33 -16.06 -1.36
N GLY A 134 9.75 -16.16 -0.09
CA GLY A 134 9.18 -17.11 0.86
C GLY A 134 9.23 -18.55 0.33
N ASN A 135 8.11 -19.25 0.39
CA ASN A 135 7.99 -20.64 -0.04
C ASN A 135 7.90 -20.81 -1.57
N GLY A 136 8.01 -19.73 -2.37
CA GLY A 136 7.81 -19.74 -3.82
C GLY A 136 8.96 -19.14 -4.61
N LEU A 137 8.78 -19.15 -5.93
CA LEU A 137 9.58 -18.39 -6.90
C LEU A 137 8.74 -17.22 -7.45
N VAL A 138 9.44 -16.16 -7.84
CA VAL A 138 8.92 -14.92 -8.38
C VAL A 138 9.76 -14.54 -9.59
N PHE A 139 9.10 -14.16 -10.67
CA PHE A 139 9.67 -13.42 -11.78
C PHE A 139 9.72 -11.93 -11.38
N GLU A 140 10.88 -11.32 -11.48
CA GLU A 140 11.10 -9.90 -11.21
C GLU A 140 11.64 -9.21 -12.46
N ASP A 141 10.94 -8.18 -12.95
CA ASP A 141 11.47 -7.26 -13.96
C ASP A 141 12.62 -6.44 -13.37
N VAL A 142 13.78 -6.45 -14.03
CA VAL A 142 15.02 -5.90 -13.48
C VAL A 142 15.00 -4.38 -13.41
N GLU A 143 14.31 -3.71 -14.34
CA GLU A 143 14.28 -2.24 -14.39
C GLU A 143 13.26 -1.65 -13.40
N ARG A 144 12.02 -2.13 -13.42
CA ARG A 144 10.91 -1.53 -12.66
C ARG A 144 10.67 -2.25 -11.32
N GLY A 145 11.35 -3.37 -11.06
CA GLY A 145 11.23 -4.14 -9.82
C GLY A 145 9.85 -4.76 -9.59
N VAL A 146 9.05 -4.89 -10.66
CA VAL A 146 7.70 -5.46 -10.60
C VAL A 146 7.81 -6.98 -10.49
N ARG A 147 6.99 -7.58 -9.63
CA ARG A 147 7.14 -8.98 -9.19
C ARG A 147 5.87 -9.78 -9.36
N VAL A 148 5.95 -10.88 -10.10
CA VAL A 148 4.86 -11.84 -10.31
C VAL A 148 5.28 -13.21 -9.81
N LYS A 149 4.38 -13.92 -9.11
CA LYS A 149 4.67 -15.26 -8.61
C LYS A 149 4.79 -16.22 -9.80
N ALA A 150 5.87 -16.99 -9.89
CA ALA A 150 6.08 -17.89 -11.03
C ALA A 150 4.96 -18.93 -11.20
N SER A 151 4.39 -19.41 -10.08
CA SER A 151 3.21 -20.30 -10.09
C SER A 151 1.89 -19.64 -10.55
N PHE A 152 1.86 -18.32 -10.77
CA PHE A 152 0.74 -17.63 -11.40
C PHE A 152 0.87 -17.66 -12.93
N VAL A 153 2.09 -17.56 -13.45
CA VAL A 153 2.41 -17.66 -14.88
C VAL A 153 2.05 -19.05 -15.40
N ALA A 154 2.61 -20.11 -14.82
CA ALA A 154 2.18 -21.49 -15.04
C ALA A 154 2.37 -22.34 -13.77
N ARG A 155 1.55 -23.39 -13.59
CA ARG A 155 1.66 -24.27 -12.40
C ARG A 155 3.00 -25.03 -12.36
N GLU A 156 3.53 -25.38 -13.52
CA GLU A 156 4.83 -26.03 -13.70
C GLU A 156 6.01 -25.15 -13.27
N LEU A 157 5.87 -23.83 -13.40
CA LEU A 157 6.86 -22.84 -12.94
C LEU A 157 6.76 -22.59 -11.42
N SER A 158 6.14 -23.49 -10.66
CA SER A 158 6.16 -23.44 -9.19
C SER A 158 7.49 -23.92 -8.64
N LYS A 159 7.91 -23.38 -7.48
CA LYS A 159 9.19 -23.74 -6.83
C LYS A 159 9.35 -25.26 -6.71
N THR A 160 8.32 -25.95 -6.24
CA THR A 160 8.31 -27.40 -6.06
C THR A 160 8.58 -28.13 -7.38
N ARG A 161 7.79 -27.85 -8.44
CA ARG A 161 7.94 -28.54 -9.74
C ARG A 161 9.23 -28.20 -10.49
N LEU A 162 9.72 -26.97 -10.39
CA LEU A 162 11.03 -26.63 -10.95
C LEU A 162 12.16 -27.28 -10.16
N CYS A 163 12.08 -27.36 -8.82
CA CYS A 163 13.06 -28.09 -8.01
C CYS A 163 13.03 -29.61 -8.25
N GLU A 164 11.86 -30.20 -8.50
CA GLU A 164 11.71 -31.61 -8.88
C GLU A 164 12.37 -31.92 -10.23
N ARG A 165 12.34 -30.98 -11.18
CA ARG A 165 12.93 -31.14 -12.52
C ARG A 165 14.41 -30.76 -12.64
N LEU A 166 14.82 -29.69 -11.95
CA LEU A 166 16.13 -29.02 -12.13
C LEU A 166 17.03 -29.12 -10.88
N GLY A 167 16.59 -29.82 -9.84
CA GLY A 167 17.27 -29.87 -8.54
C GLY A 167 17.15 -28.57 -7.73
N ALA A 168 17.95 -28.45 -6.67
CA ALA A 168 17.90 -27.33 -5.74
C ALA A 168 18.09 -25.96 -6.45
N PHE A 169 17.29 -24.97 -6.08
CA PHE A 169 17.28 -23.66 -6.74
C PHE A 169 18.65 -22.97 -6.69
N GLN A 170 19.19 -22.68 -7.87
CA GLN A 170 20.40 -21.87 -8.05
C GLN A 170 20.02 -20.42 -8.40
N ARG A 171 20.77 -19.45 -7.89
CA ARG A 171 20.55 -18.02 -8.18
C ARG A 171 21.19 -17.64 -9.52
N ALA A 172 20.55 -16.76 -10.27
CA ALA A 172 21.15 -16.15 -11.45
C ALA A 172 22.50 -15.48 -11.12
N SER A 173 23.48 -15.70 -12.00
CA SER A 173 24.79 -15.04 -11.96
C SER A 173 24.67 -13.53 -12.17
N GLU A 174 25.73 -12.77 -11.88
CA GLU A 174 25.67 -11.31 -12.10
C GLU A 174 25.64 -10.99 -13.60
N GLN A 175 26.39 -11.73 -14.43
CA GLN A 175 26.34 -11.65 -15.91
C GLN A 175 24.91 -11.85 -16.45
N GLN A 176 24.17 -12.83 -15.93
CA GLN A 176 22.77 -13.06 -16.33
C GLN A 176 21.85 -11.88 -15.98
N ARG A 177 22.15 -11.14 -14.91
CA ARG A 177 21.41 -9.91 -14.55
C ARG A 177 21.82 -8.73 -15.41
N GLU A 178 23.09 -8.61 -15.78
CA GLU A 178 23.57 -7.59 -16.72
C GLU A 178 22.93 -7.78 -18.11
N VAL A 179 22.86 -9.02 -18.60
CA VAL A 179 22.11 -9.36 -19.83
C VAL A 179 20.62 -8.98 -19.68
N ALA A 180 20.01 -9.25 -18.52
CA ALA A 180 18.63 -8.83 -18.24
C ALA A 180 18.46 -7.30 -18.19
N GLN A 181 19.51 -6.53 -17.86
CA GLN A 181 19.51 -5.06 -17.94
C GLN A 181 19.55 -4.54 -19.38
N GLN A 182 20.00 -5.35 -20.35
CA GLN A 182 20.12 -4.98 -21.77
C GLN A 182 19.09 -5.68 -22.68
N ALA A 183 18.13 -6.39 -22.09
CA ALA A 183 17.18 -7.26 -22.77
C ALA A 183 16.30 -6.56 -23.82
N PRO A 184 16.25 -7.05 -25.08
CA PRO A 184 15.44 -6.43 -26.15
C PRO A 184 13.93 -6.69 -26.00
N HIS A 185 13.54 -7.76 -25.31
CA HIS A 185 12.13 -8.15 -25.11
C HIS A 185 11.64 -7.81 -23.69
N ARG A 186 12.04 -6.67 -23.14
CA ARG A 186 11.61 -6.23 -21.80
C ARG A 186 10.10 -5.91 -21.76
N TYR A 187 9.49 -6.18 -20.60
CA TYR A 187 8.16 -5.67 -20.25
C TYR A 187 8.09 -4.13 -20.32
N SER A 188 7.22 -3.62 -21.19
CA SER A 188 6.86 -2.20 -21.21
C SER A 188 5.41 -2.03 -20.74
N PRO A 189 5.15 -1.21 -19.71
CA PRO A 189 3.78 -0.80 -19.36
C PRO A 189 3.17 0.18 -20.37
N MET A 190 3.86 0.51 -21.48
CA MET A 190 3.26 1.28 -22.57
C MET A 190 2.11 0.47 -23.21
N PRO A 191 0.88 1.01 -23.28
CA PRO A 191 -0.21 0.34 -23.97
C PRO A 191 0.16 0.13 -25.44
N ALA A 192 -0.11 -1.06 -26.00
CA ALA A 192 0.34 -1.45 -27.33
C ALA A 192 -0.04 -0.49 -28.48
N ARG A 193 -1.10 0.32 -28.31
CA ARG A 193 -1.59 1.33 -29.28
C ARG A 193 -1.29 2.79 -28.87
N ALA A 194 -0.46 3.02 -27.85
CA ALA A 194 -0.10 4.37 -27.40
C ALA A 194 1.00 4.98 -28.29
N PRO A 195 0.86 6.25 -28.74
CA PRO A 195 1.95 6.95 -29.43
C PRO A 195 3.16 7.10 -28.51
N GLN A 196 4.33 6.62 -28.96
CA GLN A 196 5.56 6.60 -28.16
C GLN A 196 5.93 7.98 -27.58
N GLY A 197 5.75 9.07 -28.35
CA GLY A 197 6.01 10.43 -27.86
C GLY A 197 5.11 10.83 -26.69
N LEU A 198 3.81 10.54 -26.78
CA LEU A 198 2.83 10.83 -25.72
C LEU A 198 3.10 9.98 -24.47
N TRP A 199 3.55 8.73 -24.64
CA TRP A 199 3.96 7.87 -23.54
C TRP A 199 5.25 8.38 -22.85
N LYS A 200 6.26 8.81 -23.61
CA LYS A 200 7.49 9.42 -23.06
C LYS A 200 7.19 10.68 -22.25
N GLU A 201 6.30 11.56 -22.72
CA GLU A 201 5.85 12.73 -21.96
C GLU A 201 5.19 12.33 -20.62
N TYR A 202 4.37 11.26 -20.62
CA TYR A 202 3.75 10.75 -19.40
C TYR A 202 4.79 10.16 -18.43
N GLU A 203 5.72 9.33 -18.90
CA GLU A 203 6.80 8.78 -18.06
C GLU A 203 7.68 9.89 -17.47
N GLN A 204 8.03 10.91 -18.25
CA GLN A 204 8.72 12.10 -17.76
C GLN A 204 7.91 12.83 -16.69
N SER A 205 6.61 13.03 -16.89
CA SER A 205 5.74 13.68 -15.90
C SER A 205 5.62 12.85 -14.60
N LEU A 206 5.59 11.53 -14.69
CA LEU A 206 5.60 10.62 -13.54
C LEU A 206 6.91 10.71 -12.77
N GLU A 207 8.05 10.71 -13.47
CA GLU A 207 9.34 10.77 -12.80
C GLU A 207 9.59 12.14 -12.16
N GLN A 208 9.23 13.24 -12.83
CA GLN A 208 9.23 14.59 -12.24
C GLN A 208 8.34 14.66 -10.99
N ALA A 209 7.14 14.09 -11.01
CA ALA A 209 6.26 14.05 -9.84
C ALA A 209 6.83 13.17 -8.71
N ARG A 210 7.56 12.10 -9.04
CA ARG A 210 8.26 11.23 -8.07
C ARG A 210 9.46 11.93 -7.44
N THR A 211 10.30 12.63 -8.22
CA THR A 211 11.48 13.36 -7.71
C THR A 211 11.04 14.51 -6.82
N GLN A 212 10.14 15.38 -7.29
CA GLN A 212 9.58 16.49 -6.50
C GLN A 212 8.95 15.99 -5.18
N ARG A 213 8.17 14.89 -5.23
CA ARG A 213 7.58 14.30 -4.02
C ARG A 213 8.65 13.72 -3.08
N ARG A 214 9.70 13.07 -3.61
CA ARG A 214 10.84 12.54 -2.84
C ARG A 214 11.59 13.66 -2.12
N GLU A 215 11.89 14.74 -2.84
CA GLU A 215 12.55 15.94 -2.32
C GLU A 215 11.71 16.65 -1.25
N ALA A 216 10.42 16.86 -1.51
CA ALA A 216 9.50 17.44 -0.53
C ALA A 216 9.43 16.61 0.76
N TRP A 217 9.33 15.28 0.66
CA TRP A 217 9.37 14.39 1.83
C TRP A 217 10.71 14.42 2.57
N ASN A 218 11.84 14.49 1.86
CA ASN A 218 13.16 14.55 2.47
C ASN A 218 13.39 15.91 3.17
N SER A 219 13.03 17.02 2.53
CA SER A 219 13.06 18.35 3.13
C SER A 219 12.17 18.42 4.38
N TYR A 220 10.95 17.87 4.34
CA TYR A 220 10.06 17.76 5.49
C TYR A 220 10.64 16.88 6.62
N ARG A 221 11.25 15.73 6.31
CA ARG A 221 11.91 14.89 7.34
C ARG A 221 13.04 15.68 8.03
N ASN A 222 13.85 16.40 7.26
CA ASN A 222 14.99 17.15 7.77
C ASN A 222 14.57 18.38 8.58
N SER A 223 13.54 19.13 8.15
CA SER A 223 12.98 20.25 8.94
C SER A 223 12.25 19.75 10.19
N ALA A 224 11.39 18.74 10.07
CA ALA A 224 10.67 18.15 11.21
C ALA A 224 11.61 17.55 12.26
N SER A 225 12.73 16.95 11.86
CA SER A 225 13.76 16.45 12.79
C SER A 225 14.42 17.61 13.54
N ARG A 226 14.87 18.64 12.81
CA ARG A 226 15.50 19.85 13.37
C ARG A 226 14.58 20.59 14.35
N GLU A 227 13.32 20.85 13.99
CA GLU A 227 12.36 21.53 14.88
C GLU A 227 12.09 20.72 16.17
N ARG A 228 11.98 19.38 16.08
CA ARG A 228 11.85 18.51 17.25
C ARG A 228 13.12 18.50 18.11
N GLN A 229 14.31 18.60 17.51
CA GLN A 229 15.57 18.67 18.24
C GLN A 229 15.72 20.01 18.96
N GLN A 230 15.47 21.13 18.28
CA GLN A 230 15.48 22.46 18.87
C GLN A 230 14.51 22.57 20.05
N LEU A 231 13.27 22.07 19.91
CA LEU A 231 12.30 22.05 21.00
C LEU A 231 12.80 21.23 22.21
N ARG A 232 13.38 20.03 21.97
CA ARG A 232 13.97 19.21 23.02
C ARG A 232 15.16 19.89 23.72
N GLN A 233 16.04 20.54 22.96
CA GLN A 233 17.18 21.27 23.50
C GLN A 233 16.75 22.48 24.34
N LYS A 234 15.80 23.29 23.84
CA LYS A 234 15.21 24.42 24.58
C LYS A 234 14.72 24.01 25.97
N TYR A 235 13.87 22.99 26.05
CA TYR A 235 13.34 22.54 27.33
C TYR A 235 14.37 21.83 28.22
N ARG A 236 15.37 21.15 27.63
CA ARG A 236 16.52 20.59 28.39
C ARG A 236 17.35 21.69 29.05
N LEU A 237 17.61 22.80 28.35
CA LEU A 237 18.34 23.94 28.89
C LEU A 237 17.53 24.69 29.95
N GLN A 238 16.24 24.95 29.70
CA GLN A 238 15.35 25.60 30.66
C GLN A 238 15.19 24.79 31.96
N ARG A 239 15.12 23.46 31.86
CA ARG A 239 15.10 22.58 33.04
C ARG A 239 16.41 22.66 33.83
N ARG A 240 17.58 22.53 33.16
CA ARG A 240 18.89 22.68 33.80
C ARG A 240 19.06 24.03 34.51
N PHE A 241 18.54 25.10 33.93
CA PHE A 241 18.55 26.42 34.57
C PHE A 241 17.73 26.41 35.87
N ILE A 242 16.50 25.90 35.87
CA ILE A 242 15.65 25.78 37.09
C ILE A 242 16.29 24.86 38.14
N ASP A 243 16.93 23.77 37.71
CA ASP A 243 17.62 22.83 38.61
C ASP A 243 18.81 23.50 39.32
N ALA A 244 19.47 24.47 38.67
CA ALA A 244 20.62 25.23 39.21
C ALA A 244 20.24 26.46 40.06
N LEU A 245 18.97 26.87 40.12
CA LEU A 245 18.55 28.03 40.90
C LEU A 245 18.58 27.74 42.42
N PRO A 246 19.09 28.68 43.25
CA PRO A 246 19.06 28.60 44.71
C PRO A 246 17.66 28.99 45.25
N VAL A 247 16.67 28.13 45.02
CA VAL A 247 15.27 28.32 45.42
C VAL A 247 14.77 27.16 46.27
N SER A 248 13.69 27.39 47.04
CA SER A 248 13.07 26.35 47.86
C SER A 248 12.57 25.18 47.00
N ALA A 249 12.49 23.98 47.59
CA ALA A 249 11.97 22.80 46.91
C ALA A 249 10.51 22.99 46.44
N ARG A 250 9.71 23.76 47.20
CA ARG A 250 8.31 24.09 46.87
C ARG A 250 8.23 24.93 45.60
N ASP A 251 9.07 25.95 45.49
CA ASP A 251 9.06 26.90 44.37
C ASP A 251 9.67 26.27 43.11
N ARG A 252 10.77 25.51 43.26
CA ARG A 252 11.30 24.67 42.17
C ARG A 252 10.22 23.73 41.62
N GLY A 253 9.44 23.10 42.49
CA GLY A 253 8.30 22.26 42.11
C GLY A 253 7.15 23.01 41.42
N GLN A 254 6.95 24.30 41.67
CA GLN A 254 6.01 25.13 40.90
C GLN A 254 6.58 25.49 39.52
N LEU A 255 7.83 25.94 39.45
CA LEU A 255 8.52 26.29 38.20
C LEU A 255 8.59 25.12 37.22
N LEU A 256 8.92 23.90 37.70
CA LEU A 256 8.94 22.70 36.88
C LEU A 256 7.55 22.32 36.35
N ARG A 257 6.48 22.52 37.13
CA ARG A 257 5.10 22.30 36.67
C ARG A 257 4.70 23.30 35.58
N GLN A 258 5.02 24.58 35.74
CA GLN A 258 4.81 25.60 34.71
C GLN A 258 5.59 25.29 33.43
N LEU A 259 6.86 24.89 33.55
CA LEU A 259 7.70 24.49 32.41
C LEU A 259 7.09 23.29 31.66
N ALA A 260 6.64 22.26 32.39
CA ALA A 260 5.99 21.09 31.81
C ALA A 260 4.70 21.45 31.06
N LEU A 261 3.83 22.29 31.65
CA LEU A 261 2.63 22.79 30.98
C LEU A 261 2.99 23.51 29.67
N ARG A 262 3.93 24.45 29.70
CA ARG A 262 4.43 25.15 28.50
C ARG A 262 4.96 24.17 27.45
N GLN A 263 5.74 23.18 27.88
CA GLN A 263 6.28 22.14 26.99
C GLN A 263 5.18 21.33 26.31
N THR A 264 4.10 20.95 27.02
CA THR A 264 2.98 20.23 26.40
C THR A 264 2.26 21.09 25.36
N ILE A 265 2.08 22.39 25.63
CA ILE A 265 1.43 23.33 24.70
C ILE A 265 2.28 23.51 23.44
N GLU A 266 3.56 23.86 23.57
CA GLU A 266 4.46 24.04 22.42
C GLU A 266 4.63 22.73 21.63
N THR A 267 4.71 21.58 22.30
CA THR A 267 4.77 20.25 21.64
C THR A 267 3.49 19.93 20.86
N ARG A 268 2.30 20.27 21.40
CA ARG A 268 1.02 20.14 20.69
C ARG A 268 0.96 21.08 19.47
N GLY A 269 1.42 22.31 19.61
CA GLY A 269 1.55 23.27 18.52
C GLY A 269 2.46 22.77 17.38
N LEU A 270 3.65 22.28 17.72
CA LEU A 270 4.58 21.69 16.75
C LEU A 270 3.97 20.47 16.05
N LYS A 271 3.30 19.56 16.78
CA LYS A 271 2.60 18.41 16.18
C LYS A 271 1.53 18.85 15.17
N ARG A 272 0.75 19.91 15.46
CA ARG A 272 -0.23 20.48 14.52
C ARG A 272 0.44 21.07 13.28
N LYS A 273 1.49 21.88 13.45
CA LYS A 273 2.26 22.46 12.33
C LYS A 273 2.81 21.38 11.39
N LEU A 274 3.48 20.36 11.94
CA LEU A 274 4.05 19.26 11.14
C LEU A 274 2.95 18.43 10.44
N ALA A 275 1.78 18.26 11.06
CA ALA A 275 0.64 17.59 10.43
C ALA A 275 0.06 18.38 9.24
N ILE A 276 0.05 19.72 9.30
CA ILE A 276 -0.37 20.57 8.18
C ILE A 276 0.63 20.46 7.03
N GLN A 277 1.93 20.59 7.31
CA GLN A 277 2.99 20.42 6.30
C GLN A 277 2.93 19.04 5.63
N ARG A 278 2.75 17.97 6.42
CA ARG A 278 2.59 16.61 5.91
C ARG A 278 1.39 16.51 4.95
N ARG A 279 0.23 17.05 5.35
CA ARG A 279 -0.98 17.05 4.50
C ARG A 279 -0.81 17.85 3.21
N ALA A 280 -0.02 18.93 3.23
CA ALA A 280 0.30 19.68 2.01
C ALA A 280 1.11 18.83 1.02
N ILE A 281 2.08 18.04 1.51
CA ILE A 281 2.88 17.11 0.68
C ILE A 281 2.03 15.94 0.18
N GLU A 282 1.11 15.42 0.99
CA GLU A 282 0.16 14.37 0.57
C GLU A 282 -0.83 14.88 -0.50
N LYS A 283 -1.15 16.18 -0.50
CA LYS A 283 -2.00 16.85 -1.49
C LYS A 283 -1.27 17.32 -2.76
N THR A 284 0.04 17.11 -2.91
CA THR A 284 0.73 17.57 -4.12
C THR A 284 0.15 16.92 -5.37
N TRP A 285 0.17 17.68 -6.47
CA TRP A 285 -0.30 17.20 -7.76
C TRP A 285 0.42 15.90 -8.18
N HIS A 286 -0.31 15.04 -8.88
CA HIS A 286 0.20 13.79 -9.44
C HIS A 286 -0.38 13.65 -10.86
N PRO A 287 0.38 13.18 -11.86
CA PRO A 287 -0.10 13.01 -13.24
C PRO A 287 -1.31 12.09 -13.39
N GLY A 288 -1.65 11.32 -12.36
CA GLY A 288 -2.84 10.48 -12.29
C GLY A 288 -2.58 9.09 -12.87
N THR A 289 -3.58 8.54 -13.56
CA THR A 289 -3.43 7.33 -14.38
C THR A 289 -3.22 7.73 -15.84
N TRP A 290 -2.65 6.86 -16.69
CA TRP A 290 -2.46 7.15 -18.11
C TRP A 290 -3.77 7.58 -18.79
N ARG A 291 -4.91 6.98 -18.41
CA ARG A 291 -6.24 7.41 -18.87
C ARG A 291 -6.56 8.87 -18.51
N HIS A 292 -6.23 9.33 -17.30
CA HIS A 292 -6.41 10.73 -16.91
C HIS A 292 -5.45 11.67 -17.65
N PHE A 293 -4.20 11.25 -17.84
CA PHE A 293 -3.22 12.01 -18.62
C PHE A 293 -3.69 12.21 -20.07
N VAL A 294 -4.13 11.13 -20.74
CA VAL A 294 -4.69 11.19 -22.10
C VAL A 294 -5.96 12.05 -22.14
N ALA A 295 -6.90 11.87 -21.22
CA ALA A 295 -8.13 12.69 -21.19
C ALA A 295 -7.82 14.18 -21.01
N ARG A 296 -6.86 14.52 -20.14
CA ARG A 296 -6.36 15.88 -19.98
C ARG A 296 -5.70 16.39 -21.27
N ARG A 297 -4.79 15.64 -21.88
CA ARG A 297 -4.17 16.01 -23.17
C ARG A 297 -5.19 16.21 -24.29
N ALA A 298 -6.26 15.41 -24.33
CA ALA A 298 -7.36 15.58 -25.27
C ALA A 298 -8.14 16.88 -24.99
N SER A 299 -8.38 17.24 -23.73
CA SER A 299 -8.98 18.55 -23.36
C SER A 299 -8.06 19.75 -23.68
N GLU A 300 -6.74 19.54 -23.64
CA GLU A 300 -5.71 20.50 -24.08
C GLU A 300 -5.58 20.55 -25.64
N ARG A 301 -6.50 19.91 -26.37
CA ARG A 301 -6.58 19.81 -27.85
C ARG A 301 -5.41 19.07 -28.54
N ASP A 302 -4.71 18.18 -27.84
CA ASP A 302 -3.69 17.33 -28.47
C ASP A 302 -4.33 16.30 -29.42
N ALA A 303 -4.10 16.49 -30.73
CA ALA A 303 -4.59 15.62 -31.79
C ALA A 303 -4.09 14.16 -31.69
N ARG A 304 -3.01 13.87 -30.94
CA ARG A 304 -2.54 12.51 -30.66
C ARG A 304 -3.41 11.84 -29.60
N ALA A 305 -3.79 12.59 -28.56
CA ALA A 305 -4.65 12.12 -27.48
C ALA A 305 -6.10 11.93 -27.94
N ILE A 306 -6.65 12.89 -28.71
CA ILE A 306 -8.01 12.80 -29.28
C ILE A 306 -8.17 11.54 -30.13
N ARG A 307 -7.23 11.27 -31.06
CA ARG A 307 -7.25 10.06 -31.90
C ARG A 307 -7.25 8.77 -31.07
N LEU A 308 -6.48 8.73 -29.98
CA LEU A 308 -6.42 7.55 -29.10
C LEU A 308 -7.70 7.35 -28.27
N VAL A 309 -8.42 8.42 -27.92
CA VAL A 309 -9.75 8.31 -27.29
C VAL A 309 -10.78 7.79 -28.30
N GLN A 310 -10.87 8.42 -29.47
CA GLN A 310 -11.80 8.01 -30.54
C GLN A 310 -11.59 6.56 -31.00
N GLN A 311 -10.33 6.12 -31.11
CA GLN A 311 -10.03 4.73 -31.46
C GLN A 311 -10.54 3.75 -30.40
N ARG A 312 -10.41 4.07 -29.11
CA ARG A 312 -10.90 3.23 -28.01
C ARG A 312 -12.43 3.18 -27.94
N GLU A 313 -13.11 4.28 -28.27
CA GLU A 313 -14.57 4.32 -28.36
C GLU A 313 -15.06 3.39 -29.49
N ARG A 314 -14.53 3.54 -30.71
CA ARG A 314 -14.82 2.65 -31.86
C ARG A 314 -14.49 1.16 -31.62
N GLU A 315 -13.56 0.86 -30.71
CA GLU A 315 -13.25 -0.51 -30.31
C GLU A 315 -14.25 -1.02 -29.26
N ARG A 316 -14.66 -0.19 -28.30
CA ARG A 316 -15.69 -0.55 -27.31
C ARG A 316 -17.03 -0.81 -27.99
N ASP A 317 -17.41 0.04 -28.93
CA ASP A 317 -18.74 -0.02 -29.54
C ASP A 317 -18.87 -1.27 -30.44
N ARG A 318 -17.82 -1.63 -31.21
CA ARG A 318 -17.76 -2.94 -31.90
C ARG A 318 -17.85 -4.13 -30.94
N PHE A 319 -17.23 -4.05 -29.76
CA PHE A 319 -17.29 -5.10 -28.74
C PHE A 319 -18.62 -5.16 -27.96
N SER A 320 -19.50 -4.15 -28.07
CA SER A 320 -20.90 -4.29 -27.64
C SER A 320 -21.72 -4.98 -28.72
N ASP A 321 -21.57 -4.59 -29.98
CA ASP A 321 -22.31 -5.16 -31.11
C ASP A 321 -22.03 -6.68 -31.24
N GLU A 322 -20.79 -7.11 -31.07
CA GLU A 322 -20.37 -8.53 -31.04
C GLU A 322 -20.84 -9.33 -29.81
N ARG A 323 -21.54 -8.70 -28.84
CA ARG A 323 -22.08 -9.37 -27.64
C ARG A 323 -23.60 -9.39 -27.55
N GLU A 324 -24.27 -8.63 -28.42
CA GLU A 324 -25.72 -8.62 -28.55
C GLU A 324 -26.21 -9.53 -29.70
N LEU A 325 -25.24 -10.11 -30.44
CA LEU A 325 -25.38 -11.23 -31.38
C LEU A 325 -24.99 -12.57 -30.72
#